data_AF-A0A661KHW4-F1
#
_entry.id   AF-A0A661KHW4-F1
#
_cell.length_a   1.000
_cell.length_b   1.000
_cell.length_c   1.000
_cell.angle_alpha   90.00
_cell.angle_beta   90.00
_cell.angle_gamma   90.00
#
_symmetry.space_group_name_H-M   'P 1'
#
loop_
_entity.id
_entity.type
_entity.pdbx_description
1 polymer ?
#
loop_
_entity_poly.entity_id
_entity_poly.type
_entity_poly.pdbx_seq_one_letter_code
_entity_poly.pdbx_strand_id
1 'polypeptide(L)'
;MPIYEYRCEDCGRRSSFLVLNVEEFSPVCRHCGGKNLTRLISKVAFLRSEQQRWERLADPSHLGDIDEGDPRSMAQWMKKMGKELGEDLGEDFDQLVEEAIEEQEGGTQEDLL
;
A
#
# COMPACT_ATOMS: atom_id res chain seq x y z
N MET A 1 -24.57 -8.52 -4.36
CA MET A 1 -25.08 -7.29 -3.75
C MET A 1 -24.01 -6.21 -3.84
N PRO A 2 -24.13 -5.23 -4.74
CA PRO A 2 -23.10 -4.21 -4.89
C PRO A 2 -23.18 -3.22 -3.72
N ILE A 3 -22.14 -3.21 -2.89
CA ILE A 3 -21.92 -2.18 -1.88
C ILE A 3 -20.96 -1.16 -2.50
N TYR A 4 -21.36 0.10 -2.52
CA TYR A 4 -20.52 1.20 -2.97
C TYR A 4 -20.13 2.08 -1.79
N GLU A 5 -18.87 2.49 -1.77
CA GLU A 5 -18.35 3.43 -0.81
C GLU A 5 -18.26 4.83 -1.41
N TYR A 6 -18.51 5.83 -0.59
CA TYR A 6 -18.43 7.24 -0.96
C TYR A 6 -17.71 8.02 0.13
N ARG A 7 -16.92 9.02 -0.25
CA ARG A 7 -16.38 10.04 0.66
C ARG A 7 -17.19 11.31 0.50
N CYS A 8 -17.61 11.90 1.61
CA CYS A 8 -18.22 13.22 1.61
C CYS A 8 -17.13 14.29 1.55
N GLU A 9 -17.26 15.22 0.61
CA GLU A 9 -16.32 16.34 0.47
C GLU A 9 -16.53 17.42 1.56
N ASP A 10 -17.73 17.49 2.15
CA ASP A 10 -18.07 18.50 3.16
C ASP A 10 -17.53 18.13 4.56
N CYS A 11 -17.59 16.85 4.95
CA CYS A 11 -17.16 16.38 6.29
C CYS A 11 -16.02 15.36 6.28
N GLY A 12 -15.55 14.95 5.10
CA GLY A 12 -14.45 13.99 4.91
C GLY A 12 -14.79 12.53 5.26
N ARG A 13 -15.96 12.24 5.85
CA ARG A 13 -16.30 10.88 6.32
C ARG A 13 -16.77 9.98 5.19
N ARG A 14 -16.54 8.67 5.36
CA ARG A 14 -16.97 7.63 4.42
C ARG A 14 -18.39 7.15 4.74
N SER A 15 -19.15 6.81 3.71
CA SER A 15 -20.48 6.20 3.80
C SER A 15 -20.59 5.05 2.79
N SER A 16 -21.13 3.91 3.23
CA SER A 16 -21.31 2.73 2.39
C SER A 16 -22.80 2.49 2.13
N PHE A 17 -23.16 2.25 0.88
CA PHE A 17 -24.54 2.08 0.43
C PHE A 17 -24.69 0.77 -0.32
N LEU A 18 -25.73 0.02 0.03
CA LEU A 18 -26.23 -1.05 -0.81
C LEU A 18 -27.05 -0.40 -1.92
N VAL A 19 -26.60 -0.53 -3.17
CA VAL A 19 -27.25 0.10 -4.32
C VAL A 19 -27.77 -1.01 -5.23
N LEU A 20 -29.10 -1.08 -5.37
CA LEU A 20 -29.75 -2.09 -6.22
C LEU A 20 -29.89 -1.61 -7.66
N ASN A 21 -30.13 -0.31 -7.87
CA ASN A 21 -30.16 0.36 -9.17
C ASN A 21 -29.30 1.62 -9.09
N VAL A 22 -28.29 1.73 -9.96
CA VAL A 22 -27.33 2.86 -9.95
C VAL A 22 -27.93 4.12 -10.57
N GLU A 23 -28.84 3.99 -11.54
CA GLU A 23 -29.40 5.13 -12.29
C GLU A 23 -30.30 6.01 -11.42
N GLU A 24 -31.01 5.41 -10.46
CA GLU A 24 -31.93 6.10 -9.56
C GLU A 24 -31.29 6.48 -8.21
N PHE A 25 -30.01 6.14 -8.00
CA PHE A 25 -29.36 6.28 -6.71
C PHE A 25 -28.66 7.64 -6.54
N SER A 26 -29.17 8.46 -5.64
CA SER A 26 -28.53 9.71 -5.21
C SER A 26 -27.93 9.56 -3.80
N PRO A 27 -26.60 9.52 -3.63
CA PRO A 27 -25.98 9.36 -2.33
C PRO A 27 -26.13 10.62 -1.46
N VAL A 28 -26.43 10.42 -0.17
CA VAL A 28 -26.45 11.49 0.85
C VAL A 28 -25.60 11.05 2.03
N CYS A 29 -24.72 11.92 2.50
CA CYS A 29 -23.81 11.60 3.60
C CYS A 29 -24.59 11.22 4.86
N ARG A 30 -24.32 10.04 5.42
CA ARG A 30 -24.97 9.54 6.65
C ARG A 30 -24.56 10.30 7.92
N HIS A 31 -23.58 11.19 7.82
CA HIS A 31 -23.01 11.92 8.96
C HIS A 31 -23.45 13.39 9.00
N CYS A 32 -23.38 14.11 7.88
CA CYS A 32 -23.74 15.54 7.83
C CYS A 32 -24.94 15.85 6.93
N GLY A 33 -25.48 14.88 6.20
CA GLY A 33 -26.57 15.11 5.23
C GLY A 33 -26.15 15.83 3.95
N GLY A 34 -24.85 16.12 3.77
CA GLY A 34 -24.30 16.70 2.55
C GLY A 34 -24.57 15.82 1.32
N LYS A 35 -24.71 16.46 0.16
CA LYS A 35 -24.93 15.79 -1.14
C LYS A 35 -23.67 15.75 -2.00
N ASN A 36 -22.60 16.42 -1.57
CA ASN A 36 -21.32 16.40 -2.26
C ASN A 36 -20.53 15.16 -1.83
N LEU A 37 -20.71 14.07 -2.58
CA LEU A 37 -20.03 12.80 -2.34
C LEU A 37 -19.33 12.29 -3.59
N THR A 38 -18.09 11.85 -3.42
CA THR A 38 -17.29 11.20 -4.44
C THR A 38 -17.28 9.69 -4.20
N ARG A 39 -17.57 8.90 -5.24
CA ARG A 39 -17.50 7.43 -5.16
C ARG A 39 -16.05 7.00 -4.98
N LEU A 40 -15.81 6.13 -4.01
CA LEU A 40 -14.52 5.50 -3.80
C LEU A 40 -14.46 4.16 -4.53
N ILE A 41 -13.34 3.93 -5.21
CA ILE A 41 -13.01 2.64 -5.81
C ILE A 41 -11.99 1.99 -4.88
N SER A 42 -12.29 0.78 -4.39
CA SER A 42 -11.36 0.04 -3.56
C SER A 42 -10.09 -0.28 -4.34
N LYS A 43 -8.94 -0.29 -3.66
CA LYS A 43 -7.73 -0.88 -4.23
C LYS A 43 -8.01 -2.37 -4.43
N VAL A 44 -7.81 -2.86 -5.64
CA VAL A 44 -7.90 -4.29 -5.96
C VAL A 44 -6.49 -4.87 -5.98
N ALA A 45 -6.32 -6.04 -5.36
CA ALA A 45 -5.12 -6.84 -5.53
C ALA A 45 -5.38 -7.81 -6.70
N PHE A 46 -4.50 -7.79 -7.70
CA PHE A 46 -4.56 -8.75 -8.80
C PHE A 46 -3.68 -9.95 -8.46
N LEU A 47 -4.25 -11.16 -8.51
CA LEU A 47 -3.46 -12.37 -8.40
C LEU A 47 -2.59 -12.49 -9.65
N ARG A 48 -1.26 -12.50 -9.45
CA ARG A 48 -0.28 -12.68 -10.51
C ARG A 48 0.07 -14.15 -10.65
N SER A 49 0.38 -14.60 -11.87
CA SER A 49 0.96 -15.93 -12.05
C SER A 49 2.38 -15.97 -11.49
N GLU A 50 2.88 -17.15 -11.16
CA GLU A 50 4.28 -17.34 -10.74
C GLU A 50 5.25 -16.80 -11.78
N GLN A 51 5.00 -17.08 -13.06
CA GLN A 51 5.82 -16.58 -14.17
C GLN A 51 5.92 -15.04 -14.18
N GLN A 52 4.81 -14.34 -13.93
CA GLN A 52 4.78 -12.87 -13.88
C GLN A 52 5.47 -12.30 -12.64
N ARG A 53 5.46 -13.03 -11.51
CA ARG A 53 6.27 -12.68 -10.33
C ARG A 53 7.75 -12.80 -10.66
N TRP A 54 8.18 -13.94 -11.22
CA TRP A 54 9.58 -14.19 -11.59
C TRP A 54 10.13 -13.16 -12.59
N GLU A 55 9.33 -12.81 -13.60
CA GLU A 55 9.72 -11.80 -14.61
C GLU A 55 9.97 -10.42 -13.98
N ARG A 56 9.20 -10.05 -12.95
CA ARG A 56 9.40 -8.80 -12.21
C ARG A 56 10.58 -8.84 -11.25
N LEU A 57 10.80 -9.97 -10.58
CA LEU A 57 12.00 -10.18 -9.75
C LEU A 57 13.27 -10.06 -10.58
N ALA A 58 13.23 -10.53 -11.82
CA ALA A 58 14.35 -10.49 -12.75
C ALA A 58 14.47 -9.16 -13.52
N ASP A 59 13.59 -8.18 -13.29
CA ASP A 59 13.58 -6.93 -14.05
C ASP A 59 14.73 -6.00 -13.57
N PRO A 60 15.77 -5.79 -14.40
CA PRO A 60 16.92 -4.98 -14.02
C PRO A 60 16.58 -3.50 -13.83
N SER A 61 15.44 -3.01 -14.36
CA SER A 61 14.99 -1.63 -14.14
C SER A 61 14.64 -1.36 -12.67
N HIS A 62 14.36 -2.40 -11.88
CA HIS A 62 14.13 -2.27 -10.43
C HIS A 62 15.42 -2.09 -9.63
N LEU A 63 16.59 -2.40 -10.20
CA LEU A 63 17.90 -2.23 -9.59
C LEU A 63 18.52 -0.86 -9.90
N GLY A 64 18.03 -0.15 -10.92
CA GLY A 64 18.60 1.12 -11.39
C GLY A 64 18.35 2.33 -10.49
N ASP A 65 17.38 2.24 -9.58
CA ASP A 65 17.01 3.33 -8.65
C ASP A 65 17.61 3.15 -7.24
N ILE A 66 18.51 2.17 -7.03
CA ILE A 66 19.11 1.90 -5.73
C ILE A 66 20.34 2.76 -5.54
N ASP A 67 20.35 3.52 -4.45
CA ASP A 67 21.54 4.21 -3.95
C ASP A 67 22.16 3.35 -2.84
N GLU A 68 23.25 2.64 -3.15
CA GLU A 68 23.96 1.77 -2.21
C GLU A 68 24.52 2.55 -1.00
N GLY A 69 24.66 3.88 -1.10
CA GLY A 69 25.12 4.74 -0.01
C GLY A 69 24.01 5.20 0.94
N ASP A 70 22.73 4.96 0.61
CA ASP A 70 21.58 5.35 1.44
C ASP A 70 20.86 4.12 2.02
N PRO A 71 20.91 3.90 3.34
CA PRO A 71 20.23 2.78 4.00
C PRO A 71 18.72 2.77 3.75
N ARG A 72 18.09 3.94 3.51
CA ARG A 72 16.66 4.03 3.18
C ARG A 72 16.35 3.57 1.76
N SER A 73 17.29 3.76 0.84
CA SER A 73 17.16 3.26 -0.53
C SER A 73 17.28 1.73 -0.55
N MET A 74 18.26 1.17 0.17
CA MET A 74 18.40 -0.27 0.35
C MET A 74 17.17 -0.90 1.03
N ALA A 75 16.63 -0.24 2.07
CA ALA A 75 15.40 -0.64 2.75
C ALA A 75 14.20 -0.74 1.81
N GLN A 76 13.98 0.29 1.00
CA GLN A 76 12.88 0.31 0.03
C GLN A 76 13.04 -0.77 -1.03
N TRP A 77 14.27 -1.03 -1.47
CA TRP A 77 14.58 -2.13 -2.37
C TRP A 77 14.27 -3.49 -1.74
N MET A 78 14.72 -3.72 -0.50
CA MET A 78 14.44 -4.96 0.23
C MET A 78 12.93 -5.18 0.37
N LYS A 79 12.18 -4.16 0.83
CA LYS A 79 10.71 -4.22 0.94
C LYS A 79 10.04 -4.51 -0.42
N LYS A 80 10.58 -3.98 -1.53
CA LYS A 80 10.07 -4.24 -2.89
C LYS A 80 10.36 -5.67 -3.36
N MET A 81 11.55 -6.20 -3.04
CA MET A 81 11.94 -7.59 -3.34
C MET A 81 11.12 -8.60 -2.54
N GLY A 82 10.95 -8.38 -1.23
CA GLY A 82 10.18 -9.25 -0.34
C GLY A 82 8.74 -9.46 -0.80
N LYS A 83 8.10 -8.39 -1.31
CA LYS A 83 6.73 -8.43 -1.85
C LYS A 83 6.55 -9.30 -3.08
N GLU A 84 7.60 -9.51 -3.88
CA GLU A 84 7.53 -10.38 -5.07
C GLU A 84 7.92 -11.84 -4.72
N LEU A 85 8.65 -12.07 -3.62
CA LEU A 85 9.05 -13.39 -3.12
C LEU A 85 7.91 -14.21 -2.47
N GLY A 86 6.76 -13.58 -2.18
CA GLY A 86 5.53 -14.29 -1.80
C GLY A 86 4.79 -13.67 -0.60
N GLU A 87 3.50 -13.96 -0.50
CA GLU A 87 2.60 -13.40 0.53
C GLU A 87 2.88 -13.95 1.94
N ASP A 88 3.47 -15.15 2.07
CA ASP A 88 3.77 -15.80 3.35
C ASP A 88 4.98 -15.20 4.08
N LEU A 89 5.84 -14.48 3.36
CA LEU A 89 7.02 -13.81 3.91
C LEU A 89 6.86 -12.29 3.94
N GLY A 90 5.87 -11.71 3.25
CA GLY A 90 5.81 -10.27 3.00
C GLY A 90 5.63 -9.40 4.24
N GLU A 91 4.74 -9.77 5.16
CA GLU A 91 4.45 -8.97 6.36
C GLU A 91 5.57 -9.10 7.42
N ASP A 92 6.04 -10.32 7.68
CA ASP A 92 7.13 -10.58 8.63
C ASP A 92 8.48 -10.03 8.13
N PHE A 93 8.74 -10.11 6.83
CA PHE A 93 9.96 -9.55 6.22
C PHE A 93 9.96 -8.03 6.22
N ASP A 94 8.81 -7.38 5.94
CA ASP A 94 8.70 -5.92 6.01
C ASP A 94 9.03 -5.40 7.42
N GLN A 95 8.63 -6.14 8.47
CA GLN A 95 8.92 -5.81 9.87
C GLN A 95 10.39 -6.06 10.25
N LEU A 96 10.96 -7.21 9.86
CA LEU A 96 12.38 -7.52 10.08
C LEU A 96 13.32 -6.51 9.43
N VAL A 97 12.99 -6.07 8.22
CA VAL A 97 13.77 -5.04 7.51
C VAL A 97 13.66 -3.70 8.22
N GLU A 98 12.49 -3.33 8.72
CA GLU A 98 12.28 -2.10 9.49
C GLU A 98 13.10 -2.08 10.78
N GLU A 99 13.07 -3.18 11.54
CA GLU A 99 13.89 -3.37 12.75
C GLU A 99 15.40 -3.26 12.44
N ALA A 100 15.88 -3.91 11.38
CA ALA A 100 17.29 -3.86 10.99
C ALA A 100 17.77 -2.44 10.58
N ILE A 101 16.89 -1.61 10.01
CA ILE A 101 17.21 -0.21 9.67
C ILE A 101 17.28 0.63 10.94
N GLU A 102 16.32 0.44 11.86
CA GLU A 102 16.29 1.14 13.15
C GLU A 102 17.53 0.80 14.00
N GLU A 103 17.98 -0.46 13.97
CA GLU A 103 19.23 -0.89 14.61
C GLU A 103 20.48 -0.23 13.99
N GLN A 104 20.53 -0.06 12.66
CA GLN A 104 21.65 0.61 12.00
C GLN A 104 21.67 2.13 12.22
N GLU A 105 20.50 2.79 12.30
CA GLU A 105 20.39 4.20 12.70
C GLU A 105 20.72 4.40 14.20
N GLY A 106 20.51 3.38 15.05
CA GLY A 106 20.88 3.38 16.47
C GLY A 106 22.32 2.99 16.80
N GLY A 107 23.00 2.27 15.90
CA GLY A 107 24.35 1.73 16.12
C GLY A 107 25.52 2.70 15.87
N THR A 108 25.27 3.93 15.39
CA THR A 108 26.37 4.87 15.07
C THR A 108 26.85 5.71 16.28
N GLN A 109 26.34 5.49 17.50
CA GLN A 109 26.71 6.28 18.69
C GLN A 109 27.58 5.55 19.75
N GLU A 110 28.13 4.35 19.47
CA GLU A 110 29.00 3.66 20.46
C GLU A 110 30.45 3.36 20.02
N ASP A 111 30.88 3.71 18.80
CA ASP A 111 32.27 3.52 18.34
C ASP A 111 33.12 4.81 18.27
N LEU A 112 33.00 5.68 19.29
CA LEU A 112 34.00 6.74 19.55
C LEU A 112 34.31 6.81 21.06
N LEU A 113 35.12 5.86 21.53
CA LEU A 113 36.00 6.01 22.70
C LEU A 113 37.28 5.20 22.51
#